data_AF-A0A7H8S4V4-F1
#
_entry.id   AF-A0A7H8S4V4-F1
#
_cell.length_a   1.000
_cell.length_b   1.000
_cell.length_c   1.000
_cell.angle_alpha   90.00
_cell.angle_beta   90.00
_cell.angle_gamma   90.00
#
_symmetry.space_group_name_H-M   'P 1'
#
loop_
_entity.id
_entity.type
_entity.pdbx_description
1 polymer ?
#
loop_
_entity_poly.entity_id
_entity_poly.type
_entity_poly.pdbx_seq_one_letter_code
_entity_poly.pdbx_strand_id
1 'polypeptide(L)'
;MDDHKALDKVERNAKARDRQNDINLTAVSEEEVKANEQGYGLYKLKQKNHAPFCQAIQENLDMVIRSKLLMNSEIGLLLSLMPLVQLHSNAIVDRETNEFMSIANIARYLDRERTSTSKLVSKLLKKGMLFEFANVEEIKEHKRSVSQRPLFMNPEIIYSGDRNRINATLSRLVMEFDRLERKKVYLPWKLWLKYNSEFGRLYRRKTYLQLKKRQ
;
A
#
# COMPACT_ATOMS: atom_id res chain seq x y z
N MET A 1 27.65 23.81 26.27
CA MET A 1 26.36 23.55 25.56
C MET A 1 25.97 22.07 25.59
N ASP A 2 26.87 21.16 25.96
CA ASP A 2 26.60 19.71 25.94
C ASP A 2 25.98 19.16 27.24
N ASP A 3 26.21 19.80 28.39
CA ASP A 3 25.70 19.31 29.68
C ASP A 3 24.17 19.42 29.81
N HIS A 4 23.57 20.45 29.23
CA HIS A 4 22.11 20.62 29.23
C HIS A 4 21.38 19.55 28.41
N LYS A 5 22.00 19.05 27.33
CA LYS A 5 21.45 17.96 26.50
C LYS A 5 21.62 16.60 27.17
N ALA A 6 22.71 16.42 27.94
CA ALA A 6 22.93 15.22 28.72
C ALA A 6 21.91 15.09 29.86
N LEU A 7 21.66 16.17 30.59
CA LEU A 7 20.68 16.22 31.69
C LEU A 7 19.25 15.96 31.20
N ASP A 8 18.82 16.58 30.10
CA ASP A 8 17.47 16.38 29.53
C ASP A 8 17.27 14.93 29.02
N LYS A 9 18.33 14.29 28.51
CA LYS A 9 18.30 12.88 28.09
C LYS A 9 18.22 11.91 29.28
N VAL A 10 18.88 12.23 30.39
CA VAL A 10 18.82 11.46 31.64
C VAL A 10 17.44 11.57 32.28
N GLU A 11 16.86 12.78 32.32
CA GLU A 11 15.53 13.03 32.90
C GLU A 11 14.40 12.34 32.12
N ARG A 12 14.49 12.31 30.79
CA ARG A 12 13.54 11.57 29.93
C ARG A 12 13.64 10.06 30.11
N ASN A 13 14.85 9.53 30.30
CA ASN A 13 15.06 8.10 30.57
C ASN A 13 14.59 7.70 31.97
N ALA A 14 14.72 8.58 32.97
CA ALA A 14 14.16 8.37 34.31
C ALA A 14 12.62 8.33 34.26
N LYS A 15 11.98 9.33 33.62
CA LYS A 15 10.52 9.37 33.42
C LYS A 15 9.95 8.22 32.56
N ALA A 16 10.79 7.58 31.72
CA ALA A 16 10.41 6.39 30.96
C ALA A 16 10.51 5.11 31.81
N ARG A 17 11.51 5.03 32.69
CA ARG A 17 11.68 3.92 33.65
C ARG A 17 10.61 3.95 34.75
N ASP A 18 10.28 5.13 35.27
CA ASP A 18 9.26 5.28 36.32
C ASP A 18 7.87 4.86 35.81
N ARG A 19 7.52 5.22 34.57
CA ARG A 19 6.27 4.77 33.93
C ARG A 19 6.21 3.26 33.65
N GLN A 20 7.37 2.59 33.59
CA GLN A 20 7.47 1.16 33.36
C GLN A 20 7.43 0.36 34.67
N ASN A 21 7.80 1.00 35.79
CA ASN A 21 7.75 0.44 37.14
C ASN A 21 6.37 0.55 37.81
N ASP A 22 5.44 1.33 37.25
CA ASP A 22 4.10 1.55 37.83
C ASP A 22 3.10 0.41 37.53
N ILE A 23 3.47 -0.54 36.66
CA ILE A 23 2.63 -1.68 36.27
C ILE A 23 3.28 -2.97 36.78
N ASN A 24 2.64 -3.61 37.75
CA ASN A 24 3.08 -4.92 38.26
C ASN A 24 2.82 -6.02 37.22
N LEU A 25 3.84 -6.30 36.40
CA LEU A 25 3.78 -7.30 35.34
C LEU A 25 3.47 -8.73 35.85
N THR A 26 3.83 -9.03 37.10
CA THR A 26 3.55 -10.32 37.73
C THR A 26 2.04 -10.48 37.96
N ALA A 27 1.37 -9.46 38.50
CA ALA A 27 -0.08 -9.46 38.69
C ALA A 27 -0.85 -9.56 37.36
N VAL A 28 -0.34 -8.90 36.30
CA VAL A 28 -0.92 -9.00 34.95
C VAL A 28 -0.80 -10.42 34.39
N SER A 29 0.33 -11.08 34.60
CA SER A 29 0.56 -12.46 34.14
C SER A 29 -0.33 -13.46 34.88
N GLU A 30 -0.56 -13.29 36.18
CA GLU A 30 -1.46 -14.14 36.97
C GLU A 30 -2.91 -14.01 36.48
N GLU A 31 -3.35 -12.78 36.18
CA GLU A 31 -4.70 -12.54 35.67
C GLU A 31 -4.89 -13.04 34.24
N GLU A 32 -3.83 -13.01 33.42
CA GLU A 32 -3.82 -13.61 32.08
C GLU A 32 -4.02 -15.13 32.15
N VAL A 33 -3.40 -15.81 33.12
CA VAL A 33 -3.57 -17.26 33.32
C VAL A 33 -5.02 -17.59 33.70
N LYS A 34 -5.60 -16.89 34.69
CA LYS A 34 -7.00 -17.09 35.11
C LYS A 34 -7.99 -16.83 33.98
N ALA A 35 -7.74 -15.78 33.18
CA ALA A 35 -8.56 -15.47 32.03
C ALA A 35 -8.51 -16.62 31.00
N ASN A 36 -7.31 -17.11 30.69
CA ASN A 36 -7.12 -18.20 29.72
C ASN A 36 -7.80 -19.50 30.18
N GLU A 37 -7.78 -19.82 31.47
CA GLU A 37 -8.47 -20.98 32.06
C GLU A 37 -10.01 -20.90 31.88
N GLN A 38 -10.57 -19.69 31.85
CA GLN A 38 -12.00 -19.46 31.59
C GLN A 38 -12.31 -19.22 30.10
N GLY A 39 -11.32 -19.36 29.21
CA GLY A 39 -11.48 -19.16 27.76
C GLY A 39 -11.41 -17.69 27.30
N TYR A 40 -10.96 -16.77 28.15
CA TYR A 40 -10.74 -15.35 27.82
C TYR A 40 -9.25 -15.05 27.60
N GLY A 41 -8.92 -14.16 26.65
CA GLY A 41 -7.53 -13.76 26.39
C GLY A 41 -7.24 -12.34 26.86
N LEU A 42 -6.17 -12.16 27.64
CA LEU A 42 -5.67 -10.85 28.07
C LEU A 42 -4.55 -10.41 27.11
N TYR A 43 -4.69 -9.26 26.45
CA TYR A 43 -3.74 -8.83 25.42
C TYR A 43 -3.22 -7.43 25.65
N LYS A 44 -1.93 -7.24 25.35
CA LYS A 44 -1.29 -5.92 25.39
C LYS A 44 -1.91 -4.99 24.35
N LEU A 45 -2.58 -3.94 24.83
CA LEU A 45 -2.99 -2.82 23.98
C LEU A 45 -1.75 -2.07 23.52
N LYS A 46 -1.24 -2.39 22.33
CA LYS A 46 -0.26 -1.52 21.65
C LYS A 46 -1.02 -0.27 21.18
N GLN A 47 -0.61 0.92 21.61
CA GLN A 47 -1.01 2.15 20.91
C GLN A 47 -0.51 2.03 19.46
N LYS A 48 -1.44 1.73 18.55
CA LYS A 48 -1.13 1.64 17.12
C LYS A 48 -1.25 3.04 16.54
N ASN A 49 -0.29 3.43 15.73
CA ASN A 49 -0.44 4.64 14.92
C ASN A 49 -1.50 4.34 13.84
N HIS A 50 -2.58 5.12 13.84
CA HIS A 50 -3.69 4.98 12.90
C HIS A 50 -3.53 5.87 11.65
N ALA A 51 -2.44 6.65 11.55
CA ALA A 51 -2.17 7.48 10.38
C ALA A 51 -2.01 6.57 9.14
N PRO A 52 -2.92 6.67 8.16
CA PRO A 52 -2.77 5.94 6.92
C PRO A 52 -1.59 6.49 6.14
N PHE A 53 -0.78 5.61 5.57
CA PHE A 53 0.32 6.00 4.70
C PHE A 53 0.45 5.02 3.54
N CYS A 54 0.94 5.50 2.41
CA CYS A 54 1.39 4.68 1.31
C CYS A 54 2.84 5.05 0.99
N GLN A 55 3.62 4.07 0.53
CA GLN A 55 5.05 4.23 0.29
C GLN A 55 5.35 4.08 -1.19
N ALA A 56 6.22 4.94 -1.71
CA ALA A 56 6.80 4.74 -3.03
C ALA A 56 7.97 3.75 -2.94
N ILE A 57 8.06 2.83 -3.92
CA ILE A 57 9.25 2.02 -4.12
C ILE A 57 10.30 2.90 -4.81
N GLN A 58 11.18 3.50 -4.01
CA GLN A 58 12.06 4.60 -4.44
C GLN A 58 12.83 4.32 -5.73
N GLU A 59 13.52 3.17 -5.81
CA GLU A 59 14.29 2.79 -7.00
C GLU A 59 13.41 2.60 -8.26
N ASN A 60 12.17 2.14 -8.07
CA ASN A 60 11.23 1.97 -9.18
C ASN A 60 10.68 3.32 -9.65
N LEU A 61 10.32 4.20 -8.71
CA LEU A 61 9.83 5.54 -9.02
C LEU A 61 10.92 6.37 -9.72
N ASP A 62 12.17 6.30 -9.25
CA ASP A 62 13.32 6.94 -9.90
C ASP A 62 13.49 6.44 -11.34
N MET A 63 13.43 5.12 -11.57
CA MET A 63 13.47 4.54 -12.93
C MET A 63 12.35 5.08 -13.83
N VAL A 64 11.12 5.15 -13.33
CA VAL A 64 9.98 5.69 -14.09
C VAL A 64 10.19 7.17 -14.42
N ILE A 65 10.65 7.99 -13.47
CA ILE A 65 10.92 9.41 -13.69
C ILE A 65 12.02 9.59 -14.74
N ARG A 66 13.16 8.89 -14.59
CA ARG A 66 14.30 8.97 -15.52
C ARG A 66 13.98 8.47 -16.92
N SER A 67 13.05 7.51 -17.04
CA SER A 67 12.59 7.03 -18.36
C SER A 67 11.82 8.07 -19.17
N LYS A 68 11.44 9.21 -18.57
CA LYS A 68 10.58 10.25 -19.18
C LYS A 68 9.25 9.70 -19.71
N LEU A 69 8.81 8.54 -19.20
CA LEU A 69 7.56 7.92 -19.58
C LEU A 69 6.35 8.78 -19.18
N LEU A 70 6.45 9.46 -18.03
CA LEU A 70 5.39 10.32 -17.50
C LEU A 70 5.70 11.81 -17.73
N MET A 71 4.64 12.56 -18.05
CA MET A 71 4.63 14.02 -18.04
C MET A 71 4.34 14.53 -16.62
N ASN A 72 4.71 15.79 -16.35
CA ASN A 72 4.49 16.42 -15.04
C ASN A 72 3.02 16.38 -14.60
N SER A 73 2.06 16.57 -15.53
CA SER A 73 0.63 16.49 -15.21
C SER A 73 0.20 15.09 -14.77
N GLU A 74 0.84 14.04 -15.29
CA GLU A 74 0.55 12.65 -14.95
C GLU A 74 1.18 12.27 -13.62
N ILE A 75 2.41 12.72 -13.36
CA ILE A 75 3.06 12.59 -12.04
C ILE A 75 2.21 13.32 -10.99
N GLY A 76 1.79 14.56 -11.29
CA GLY A 76 0.94 15.34 -10.41
C GLY A 76 -0.36 14.61 -10.07
N LEU A 77 -1.06 14.04 -11.06
CA LEU A 77 -2.24 13.22 -10.79
C LEU A 77 -1.90 11.97 -9.94
N LEU A 78 -0.82 11.27 -10.25
CA LEU A 78 -0.41 10.06 -9.51
C LEU A 78 -0.21 10.36 -8.01
N LEU A 79 0.48 11.47 -7.71
CA LEU A 79 0.69 11.93 -6.33
C LEU A 79 -0.62 12.38 -5.68
N SER A 80 -1.49 13.08 -6.41
CA SER A 80 -2.83 13.47 -5.92
C SER A 80 -3.73 12.27 -5.59
N LEU A 81 -3.49 11.09 -6.17
CA LEU A 81 -4.25 9.87 -5.89
C LEU A 81 -3.74 9.12 -4.65
N MET A 82 -2.52 9.40 -4.15
CA MET A 82 -1.93 8.70 -3.00
C MET A 82 -2.82 8.66 -1.74
N PRO A 83 -3.52 9.73 -1.34
CA PRO A 83 -4.40 9.72 -0.17
C PRO A 83 -5.60 8.78 -0.30
N LEU A 84 -6.01 8.45 -1.53
CA LEU A 84 -7.16 7.60 -1.84
C LEU A 84 -6.79 6.11 -1.92
N VAL A 85 -5.51 5.75 -1.79
CA VAL A 85 -5.04 4.36 -1.90
C VAL A 85 -5.41 3.58 -0.63
N GLN A 86 -6.33 2.62 -0.77
CA GLN A 86 -6.75 1.71 0.30
C GLN A 86 -5.61 0.77 0.71
N LEU A 87 -5.49 0.55 2.03
CA LEU A 87 -4.55 -0.40 2.62
C LEU A 87 -4.77 -1.82 2.06
N HIS A 88 -3.68 -2.51 1.78
CA HIS A 88 -3.55 -3.87 1.23
C HIS A 88 -4.06 -4.08 -0.19
N SER A 89 -5.27 -3.61 -0.51
CA SER A 89 -5.89 -3.77 -1.83
C SER A 89 -5.30 -2.83 -2.88
N ASN A 90 -4.73 -1.70 -2.45
CA ASN A 90 -4.21 -0.64 -3.31
C ASN A 90 -5.27 -0.02 -4.25
N ALA A 91 -6.55 -0.23 -3.95
CA ALA A 91 -7.66 0.36 -4.69
C ALA A 91 -7.77 1.87 -4.43
N ILE A 92 -8.24 2.62 -5.40
CA ILE A 92 -8.60 4.04 -5.24
C ILE A 92 -10.03 4.11 -4.72
N VAL A 93 -10.17 4.51 -3.46
CA VAL A 93 -11.45 4.55 -2.75
C VAL A 93 -11.70 5.92 -2.13
N ASP A 94 -12.97 6.24 -1.93
CA ASP A 94 -13.37 7.33 -1.06
C ASP A 94 -13.06 6.92 0.38
N ARG A 95 -12.43 7.80 1.14
CA ARG A 95 -12.00 7.50 2.52
C ARG A 95 -13.15 7.50 3.51
N GLU A 96 -14.21 8.25 3.21
CA GLU A 96 -15.37 8.40 4.08
C GLU A 96 -16.35 7.24 3.87
N THR A 97 -16.65 6.90 2.61
CA THR A 97 -17.62 5.84 2.29
C THR A 97 -16.97 4.46 2.11
N ASN A 98 -15.65 4.42 1.92
CA ASN A 98 -14.88 3.21 1.58
C ASN A 98 -15.31 2.55 0.25
N GLU A 99 -16.02 3.29 -0.60
CA GLU A 99 -16.46 2.87 -1.94
C GLU A 99 -15.40 3.18 -3.00
N PHE A 100 -15.42 2.44 -4.11
CA PHE A 100 -14.52 2.71 -5.23
C PHE A 100 -14.82 4.07 -5.87
N MET A 101 -13.77 4.82 -6.20
CA MET A 101 -13.89 6.14 -6.81
C MET A 101 -14.06 6.04 -8.33
N SER A 102 -15.21 6.50 -8.86
CA SER A 102 -15.30 6.80 -10.31
C SER A 102 -14.39 7.97 -10.69
N ILE A 103 -14.10 8.10 -11.99
CA ILE A 103 -13.41 9.28 -12.56
C ILE A 103 -14.16 10.58 -12.19
N ALA A 104 -15.49 10.57 -12.14
CA ALA A 104 -16.27 11.73 -11.71
C ALA A 104 -16.04 12.09 -10.24
N ASN A 105 -15.97 11.09 -9.37
CA ASN A 105 -15.70 11.32 -7.95
C ASN A 105 -14.27 11.82 -7.74
N ILE A 106 -13.29 11.26 -8.46
CA ILE A 106 -11.90 11.75 -8.45
C ILE A 106 -11.82 13.21 -8.90
N ALA A 107 -12.50 13.55 -10.00
CA ALA A 107 -12.51 14.91 -10.53
C ALA A 107 -13.10 15.91 -9.52
N ARG A 108 -14.21 15.55 -8.86
CA ARG A 108 -14.82 16.36 -7.80
C ARG A 108 -13.91 16.50 -6.58
N TYR A 109 -13.32 15.40 -6.11
CA TYR A 109 -12.40 15.39 -4.96
C TYR A 109 -11.17 16.28 -5.20
N LEU A 110 -10.66 16.31 -6.43
CA LEU A 110 -9.47 17.10 -6.78
C LEU A 110 -9.78 18.52 -7.26
N ASP A 111 -11.06 18.93 -7.28
CA ASP A 111 -11.54 20.18 -7.88
C ASP A 111 -11.01 20.40 -9.32
N ARG A 112 -11.24 19.40 -10.18
CA ARG A 112 -10.79 19.38 -11.58
C ARG A 112 -11.92 19.06 -12.54
N GLU A 113 -11.74 19.49 -13.79
CA GLU A 113 -12.65 19.14 -14.87
C GLU A 113 -12.59 17.63 -15.17
N ARG A 114 -13.78 17.02 -15.33
CA ARG A 114 -13.93 15.56 -15.46
C ARG A 114 -13.24 15.01 -16.70
N THR A 115 -13.34 15.68 -17.84
CA THR A 115 -12.78 15.23 -19.13
C THR A 115 -11.24 15.24 -19.09
N SER A 116 -10.64 16.28 -18.52
CA SER A 116 -9.20 16.40 -18.28
C SER A 116 -8.71 15.29 -17.34
N THR A 117 -9.43 15.08 -16.23
CA THR A 117 -9.14 14.00 -15.28
C THR A 117 -9.23 12.63 -15.96
N SER A 118 -10.28 12.38 -16.74
CA SER A 118 -10.46 11.14 -17.51
C SER A 118 -9.30 10.89 -18.48
N LYS A 119 -8.87 11.92 -19.21
CA LYS A 119 -7.72 11.83 -20.12
C LYS A 119 -6.43 11.46 -19.39
N LEU A 120 -6.17 12.06 -18.21
CA LEU A 120 -5.00 11.75 -17.41
C LEU A 120 -5.05 10.33 -16.81
N VAL A 121 -6.18 9.92 -16.23
CA VAL A 121 -6.38 8.55 -15.72
C VAL A 121 -6.16 7.53 -16.85
N SER A 122 -6.73 7.78 -18.03
CA SER A 122 -6.55 6.93 -19.21
C SER A 122 -5.08 6.81 -19.63
N LYS A 123 -4.30 7.90 -19.52
CA LYS A 123 -2.86 7.86 -19.79
C LYS A 123 -2.11 7.06 -18.73
N LEU A 124 -2.43 7.20 -17.45
CA LEU A 124 -1.85 6.41 -16.36
C LEU A 124 -2.12 4.92 -16.52
N LEU A 125 -3.35 4.53 -16.89
CA LEU A 125 -3.72 3.15 -17.24
C LEU A 125 -2.88 2.61 -18.41
N LYS A 126 -2.79 3.36 -19.52
CA LYS A 126 -1.98 2.98 -20.70
C LYS A 126 -0.49 2.86 -20.40
N LYS A 127 0.01 3.59 -19.40
CA LYS A 127 1.42 3.58 -18.97
C LYS A 127 1.71 2.59 -17.84
N GLY A 128 0.69 1.89 -17.34
CA GLY A 128 0.84 0.89 -16.26
C GLY A 128 1.09 1.49 -14.89
N MET A 129 0.69 2.74 -14.66
CA MET A 129 0.73 3.36 -13.32
C MET A 129 -0.52 3.02 -12.51
N LEU A 130 -1.64 2.83 -13.22
CA LEU A 130 -2.89 2.35 -12.66
C LEU A 130 -3.32 1.09 -13.39
N PHE A 131 -4.18 0.31 -12.74
CA PHE A 131 -4.89 -0.80 -13.34
C PHE A 131 -6.40 -0.67 -13.13
N GLU A 132 -7.17 -1.33 -14.00
CA GLU A 132 -8.60 -1.53 -13.86
C GLU A 132 -8.88 -3.02 -14.10
N PHE A 133 -9.84 -3.59 -13.38
CA PHE A 133 -10.35 -4.91 -13.74
C PHE A 133 -11.31 -4.77 -14.92
N ALA A 134 -11.03 -5.49 -16.01
CA ALA A 134 -11.90 -5.48 -17.18
C ALA A 134 -13.23 -6.21 -16.91
N ASN A 135 -13.23 -7.18 -15.98
CA ASN A 135 -14.36 -8.06 -15.76
C ASN A 135 -15.04 -7.80 -14.41
N VAL A 136 -16.29 -7.35 -14.46
CA VAL A 136 -17.13 -7.00 -13.30
C VAL A 136 -17.50 -8.25 -12.48
N GLU A 137 -17.50 -9.42 -13.11
CA GLU A 137 -17.89 -10.71 -12.53
C GLU A 137 -16.90 -11.22 -11.47
N GLU A 138 -15.59 -11.03 -11.68
CA GLU A 138 -14.54 -11.44 -10.74
C GLU A 138 -14.59 -10.68 -9.40
N ILE A 139 -15.03 -9.40 -9.45
CA ILE A 139 -15.16 -8.57 -8.26
C ILE A 139 -16.47 -8.89 -7.50
N LYS A 140 -17.52 -9.34 -8.21
CA LYS A 140 -18.79 -9.77 -7.57
C LYS A 140 -18.60 -11.03 -6.72
N GLU A 141 -17.72 -11.95 -7.10
CA GLU A 141 -17.32 -13.09 -6.26
C GLU A 141 -16.73 -12.66 -4.91
N HIS A 142 -16.11 -11.48 -4.86
CA HIS A 142 -15.53 -10.90 -3.64
C HIS A 142 -16.52 -10.03 -2.85
N LYS A 143 -17.84 -10.17 -3.10
CA LYS A 143 -18.95 -9.52 -2.37
C LYS A 143 -18.85 -7.99 -2.24
N ARG A 144 -18.34 -7.29 -3.26
CA ARG A 144 -18.49 -5.83 -3.38
C ARG A 144 -19.53 -5.51 -4.45
N SER A 145 -20.45 -4.59 -4.17
CA SER A 145 -21.42 -4.09 -5.15
C SER A 145 -20.68 -3.33 -6.26
N VAL A 146 -20.47 -3.98 -7.40
CA VAL A 146 -19.72 -3.39 -8.51
C VAL A 146 -20.67 -2.62 -9.42
N SER A 147 -21.00 -1.39 -9.04
CA SER A 147 -21.63 -0.43 -9.96
C SER A 147 -20.59 0.35 -10.79
N GLN A 148 -19.30 0.27 -10.43
CA GLN A 148 -18.23 1.08 -11.03
C GLN A 148 -16.97 0.27 -11.34
N ARG A 149 -16.23 0.68 -12.38
CA ARG A 149 -14.93 0.08 -12.76
C ARG A 149 -13.86 0.53 -11.76
N PRO A 150 -13.38 -0.34 -10.86
CA PRO A 150 -12.46 0.08 -9.81
C PRO A 150 -11.05 0.29 -10.36
N LEU A 151 -10.39 1.35 -9.87
CA LEU A 151 -9.01 1.68 -10.21
C LEU A 151 -8.08 1.22 -9.09
N PHE A 152 -6.91 0.72 -9.46
CA PHE A 152 -5.87 0.24 -8.54
C PHE A 152 -4.54 0.93 -8.83
N MET A 153 -3.87 1.39 -7.79
CA MET A 153 -2.52 1.91 -7.89
C MET A 153 -1.54 0.77 -8.14
N ASN A 154 -0.59 0.94 -9.07
CA ASN A 154 0.44 -0.06 -9.31
C ASN A 154 1.31 -0.25 -8.05
N PRO A 155 1.28 -1.44 -7.40
CA PRO A 155 2.01 -1.70 -6.15
C PRO A 155 3.53 -1.78 -6.35
N GLU A 156 4.01 -1.90 -7.59
CA GLU A 156 5.44 -1.78 -7.90
C GLU A 156 5.92 -0.33 -7.82
N ILE A 157 5.02 0.66 -7.89
CA ILE A 157 5.35 2.09 -7.84
C ILE A 157 5.01 2.67 -6.47
N ILE A 158 3.74 2.57 -6.06
CA ILE A 158 3.24 3.07 -4.77
C ILE A 158 2.38 1.98 -4.14
N TYR A 159 2.67 1.62 -2.88
CA TYR A 159 1.94 0.59 -2.15
C TYR A 159 1.54 1.03 -0.75
N SER A 160 0.30 0.75 -0.38
CA SER A 160 -0.23 0.91 0.97
C SER A 160 -0.30 -0.46 1.64
N GLY A 161 0.74 -0.86 2.38
CA GLY A 161 0.80 -2.13 3.10
C GLY A 161 2.18 -2.78 3.14
N ASP A 162 2.24 -4.07 3.46
CA ASP A 162 3.48 -4.86 3.47
C ASP A 162 3.86 -5.33 2.05
N ARG A 163 4.98 -4.85 1.53
CA ARG A 163 5.55 -5.21 0.22
C ARG A 163 5.89 -6.70 0.03
N ASN A 164 5.86 -7.50 1.11
CA ASN A 164 5.99 -8.96 1.06
C ASN A 164 4.65 -9.69 1.01
N ARG A 165 3.54 -8.97 1.18
CA ARG A 165 2.18 -9.51 1.29
C ARG A 165 1.19 -8.76 0.39
N ILE A 166 1.54 -8.62 -0.89
CA ILE A 166 0.69 -7.95 -1.88
C ILE A 166 -0.41 -8.93 -2.30
N ASN A 167 -1.67 -8.48 -2.35
CA ASN A 167 -2.82 -9.34 -2.68
C ASN A 167 -2.61 -10.09 -4.01
N ALA A 168 -2.97 -11.38 -4.05
CA ALA A 168 -2.77 -12.23 -5.24
C ALA A 168 -3.50 -11.72 -6.49
N THR A 169 -4.73 -11.22 -6.37
CA THR A 169 -5.52 -10.71 -7.51
C THR A 169 -4.85 -9.49 -8.13
N LEU A 170 -4.46 -8.50 -7.32
CA LEU A 170 -3.66 -7.37 -7.80
C LEU A 170 -2.32 -7.83 -8.38
N SER A 171 -1.70 -8.86 -7.79
CA SER A 171 -0.43 -9.38 -8.28
C SER A 171 -0.53 -10.03 -9.65
N ARG A 172 -1.58 -10.82 -9.89
CA ARG A 172 -1.88 -11.41 -11.21
C ARG A 172 -2.10 -10.32 -12.24
N LEU A 173 -2.88 -9.29 -11.89
CA LEU A 173 -3.14 -8.15 -12.76
C LEU A 173 -1.85 -7.44 -13.21
N VAL A 174 -0.93 -7.18 -12.28
CA VAL A 174 0.38 -6.58 -12.58
C VAL A 174 1.22 -7.50 -13.48
N MET A 175 1.27 -8.80 -13.17
CA MET A 175 2.06 -9.77 -13.94
C MET A 175 1.54 -9.97 -15.36
N GLU A 176 0.22 -10.00 -15.54
CA GLU A 176 -0.43 -10.15 -16.84
C GLU A 176 -0.32 -8.88 -17.68
N PHE A 177 -0.61 -7.72 -17.08
CA PHE A 177 -0.65 -6.43 -17.75
C PHE A 177 0.58 -5.57 -17.48
N ASP A 178 1.78 -6.15 -17.51
CA ASP A 178 3.04 -5.45 -17.29
C ASP A 178 3.38 -4.48 -18.44
N ARG A 179 2.69 -3.32 -18.47
CA ARG A 179 2.84 -2.30 -19.52
C ARG A 179 4.22 -1.65 -19.49
N LEU A 180 4.86 -1.59 -18.33
CA LEU A 180 6.19 -1.01 -18.16
C LEU A 180 7.26 -1.87 -18.84
N GLU A 181 7.25 -3.18 -18.57
CA GLU A 181 8.17 -4.12 -19.21
C GLU A 181 7.98 -4.12 -20.75
N ARG A 182 6.73 -4.10 -21.24
CA ARG A 182 6.41 -3.99 -22.68
C ARG A 182 6.93 -2.69 -23.32
N LYS A 183 6.96 -1.59 -22.55
CA LYS A 183 7.51 -0.29 -22.97
C LYS A 183 9.02 -0.16 -22.72
N LYS A 184 9.70 -1.26 -22.37
CA LYS A 184 11.14 -1.32 -22.07
C LYS A 184 11.55 -0.44 -20.88
N VAL A 185 10.63 -0.16 -19.96
CA VAL A 185 10.93 0.48 -18.67
C VAL A 185 11.10 -0.61 -17.62
N TYR A 186 12.36 -0.95 -17.37
CA TYR A 186 12.73 -2.10 -16.56
C TYR A 186 12.90 -1.72 -15.09
N LEU A 187 11.88 -2.00 -14.29
CA LEU A 187 11.90 -1.68 -12.86
C LEU A 187 12.97 -2.52 -12.10
N PRO A 188 13.76 -1.91 -11.20
CA PRO A 188 14.72 -2.59 -10.33
C PRO A 188 14.11 -3.63 -9.38
N TRP A 189 12.87 -3.39 -8.93
CA TRP A 189 12.09 -4.29 -8.11
C TRP A 189 10.82 -4.70 -8.86
N LYS A 190 10.62 -6.01 -9.03
CA LYS A 190 9.49 -6.56 -9.76
C LYS A 190 8.64 -7.44 -8.85
N LEU A 191 7.34 -7.31 -9.00
CA LEU A 191 6.37 -8.16 -8.35
C LEU A 191 6.42 -9.56 -8.95
N TRP A 192 6.35 -10.55 -8.07
CA TRP A 192 6.14 -11.93 -8.48
C TRP A 192 5.21 -12.64 -7.51
N LEU A 193 4.26 -13.38 -8.07
CA LEU A 193 3.39 -14.31 -7.36
C LEU A 193 3.81 -15.74 -7.70
N LYS A 194 4.17 -16.52 -6.68
CA LYS A 194 4.46 -17.94 -6.85
C LYS A 194 3.15 -18.71 -7.07
N TYR A 195 3.22 -19.83 -7.78
CA TYR A 195 2.08 -20.74 -7.95
C TYR A 195 1.52 -21.16 -6.57
N ASN A 196 0.19 -21.18 -6.42
CA ASN A 196 -0.55 -21.46 -5.19
C ASN A 196 -0.22 -20.56 -3.98
N SER A 197 0.41 -19.40 -4.18
CA SER A 197 0.61 -18.43 -3.11
C SER A 197 -0.58 -17.46 -3.00
N GLU A 198 -0.97 -17.15 -1.77
CA GLU A 198 -1.99 -16.14 -1.47
C GLU A 198 -1.48 -14.70 -1.66
N PHE A 199 -0.16 -14.51 -1.64
CA PHE A 199 0.45 -13.19 -1.66
C PHE A 199 1.64 -13.09 -2.61
N GLY A 200 1.68 -12.01 -3.38
CA GLY A 200 2.84 -11.59 -4.15
C GLY A 200 3.83 -10.80 -3.30
N ARG A 201 5.06 -10.73 -3.79
CA ARG A 201 6.15 -9.96 -3.17
C ARG A 201 7.01 -9.29 -4.23
N LEU A 202 7.62 -8.15 -3.87
CA LEU A 202 8.66 -7.52 -4.68
C LEU A 202 10.01 -8.24 -4.54
N TYR A 203 10.61 -8.58 -5.68
CA TYR A 203 11.93 -9.18 -5.80
C TYR A 203 12.87 -8.25 -6.57
N ARG A 204 14.16 -8.27 -6.24
CA ARG A 204 15.19 -7.65 -7.10
C ARG A 204 15.07 -8.21 -8.51
N ARG A 205 15.27 -7.36 -9.53
CA ARG A 205 15.12 -7.73 -10.94
C ARG A 205 15.88 -9.00 -11.33
N LYS A 206 17.12 -9.17 -10.86
CA LYS A 206 17.91 -10.39 -11.08
C LYS A 206 17.17 -11.66 -10.63
N THR A 207 16.59 -11.63 -9.43
CA THR A 207 15.82 -12.74 -8.86
C THR A 207 14.51 -12.94 -9.60
N TYR A 208 13.79 -11.86 -9.92
CA TYR A 208 12.56 -11.93 -10.74
C TYR A 208 12.82 -12.64 -12.08
N LEU A 209 13.90 -12.29 -12.79
CA LEU A 209 14.26 -12.93 -14.07
C LEU A 209 14.59 -14.42 -13.91
N GLN A 210 15.18 -14.83 -12.79
CA GLN A 210 15.41 -16.24 -12.49
C GLN A 210 14.10 -16.98 -12.24
N LEU A 211 13.17 -16.38 -11.49
CA LEU A 211 11.85 -16.96 -11.21
C LEU A 211 11.04 -17.12 -12.49
N LYS A 212 11.03 -16.08 -13.35
CA LYS A 212 10.32 -16.09 -14.63
C LYS A 212 10.80 -17.17 -15.60
N LYS A 213 12.08 -17.57 -15.54
CA LYS A 213 12.66 -18.63 -16.38
C LYS A 213 12.34 -20.05 -15.89
N ARG A 214 11.96 -20.20 -14.62
CA ARG A 214 11.69 -21.50 -13.97
C ARG A 214 10.23 -21.92 -14.08
N GLN A 215 9.42 -21.13 -14.78
CA GLN A 215 8.00 -21.34 -15.01
C GLN A 215 7.80 -21.61 -16.49
#